data_AF-A0A793D171-F1
#
_entry.id   AF-A0A793D171-F1
#
_cell.length_a   1.000
_cell.length_b   1.000
_cell.length_c   1.000
_cell.angle_alpha   90.00
_cell.angle_beta   90.00
_cell.angle_gamma   90.00
#
_symmetry.space_group_name_H-M   'P 1'
#
loop_
_entity.id
_entity.type
_entity.pdbx_description
1 polymer ?
#
loop_
_entity_poly.entity_id
_entity_poly.type
_entity_poly.pdbx_seq_one_letter_code
_entity_poly.pdbx_strand_id
1 'polypeptide(L)'
;LLNNREISCEFHVFTDYISDKDKLYFSDLAKQYNSRINIYVINCDKLKSLPSTKNWTYATYFRFIIADYFYHKHEKILYLDADIACKGSIKELLDYQFSTNEIAAVVAERDVEWWQNRASVLTTPQLASGYFNAGFLLINIDEWNLNNISSKAIEMLRDPDWVSKITHLDQDVLNVLLNGKVKFISEKYNTRYSINYELKDKVDNPVNDDTVFIHYVGPTKPWHEWADYPVSRSFLIAKAASPWSKEDLLKPVNSNQYRYCAKHKFKQKHYMAGIFNYLKYYKEKCF
;
A
#
# COMPACT_ATOMS: atom_id res chain seq x y z
N LEU A 1 -15.69 6.24 1.90
CA LEU A 1 -16.52 7.35 2.39
C LEU A 1 -17.00 8.23 1.24
N LEU A 2 -16.17 9.07 0.61
CA LEU A 2 -16.64 9.96 -0.47
C LEU A 2 -17.22 9.23 -1.69
N ASN A 3 -16.56 8.17 -2.15
CA ASN A 3 -16.94 7.42 -3.37
C ASN A 3 -17.89 6.24 -3.11
N ASN A 4 -18.32 6.04 -1.86
CA ASN A 4 -19.04 4.86 -1.41
C ASN A 4 -19.96 5.28 -0.24
N ARG A 5 -20.90 6.20 -0.51
CA ARG A 5 -21.74 6.83 0.54
C ARG A 5 -22.92 5.94 0.93
N GLU A 6 -23.33 5.10 0.01
CA GLU A 6 -24.40 4.11 0.14
C GLU A 6 -23.94 2.81 0.82
N ILE A 7 -22.62 2.66 1.04
CA ILE A 7 -22.02 1.48 1.66
C ILE A 7 -21.64 1.82 3.10
N SER A 8 -22.13 1.01 4.05
CA SER A 8 -21.69 1.08 5.43
C SER A 8 -20.27 0.53 5.56
N CYS A 9 -19.29 1.41 5.71
CA CYS A 9 -17.89 1.01 5.90
C CYS A 9 -17.50 1.04 7.39
N GLU A 10 -16.87 -0.04 7.85
CA GLU A 10 -16.11 -0.08 9.10
C GLU A 10 -14.62 -0.15 8.75
N PHE A 11 -13.84 0.76 9.33
CA PHE A 11 -12.40 0.86 9.11
C PHE A 11 -11.64 0.36 10.33
N HIS A 12 -10.58 -0.40 10.09
CA HIS A 12 -9.70 -0.91 11.13
C HIS A 12 -8.27 -0.50 10.80
N VAL A 13 -7.74 0.47 11.56
CA VAL A 13 -6.41 1.05 11.35
C VAL A 13 -5.44 0.44 12.34
N PHE A 14 -4.47 -0.32 11.83
CA PHE A 14 -3.42 -0.95 12.61
C PHE A 14 -2.15 -0.10 12.51
N THR A 15 -1.60 0.30 13.65
CA THR A 15 -0.43 1.18 13.75
C THR A 15 0.44 0.81 14.95
N ASP A 16 1.70 1.21 14.98
CA ASP A 16 2.58 1.09 16.15
C ASP A 16 2.58 2.36 17.02
N TYR A 17 2.02 3.45 16.49
CA TYR A 17 1.94 4.73 17.16
C TYR A 17 0.75 5.56 16.64
N ILE A 18 0.15 6.34 17.53
CA ILE A 18 -0.84 7.36 17.15
C ILE A 18 -0.76 8.55 18.10
N SER A 19 -0.69 9.76 17.54
CA SER A 19 -0.68 11.00 18.30
C SER A 19 -2.09 11.34 18.82
N ASP A 20 -2.20 12.12 19.90
CA ASP A 20 -3.51 12.57 20.39
C ASP A 20 -4.23 13.46 19.36
N LYS A 21 -3.49 14.22 18.56
CA LYS A 21 -4.03 14.98 17.42
C LYS A 21 -4.70 14.05 16.41
N ASP A 22 -4.02 12.99 16.00
CA ASP A 22 -4.56 12.05 15.02
C ASP A 22 -5.74 11.25 15.58
N LYS A 23 -5.74 10.90 16.88
CA LYS A 23 -6.91 10.29 17.54
C LYS A 23 -8.15 11.19 17.42
N LEU A 24 -7.99 12.50 17.66
CA LEU A 24 -9.07 13.47 17.50
C LEU A 24 -9.53 13.55 16.04
N TYR A 25 -8.60 13.65 15.09
CA TYR A 25 -8.93 13.69 13.67
C TYR A 25 -9.66 12.43 13.18
N PHE A 26 -9.26 11.22 13.61
CA PHE A 26 -10.02 10.01 13.28
C PHE A 26 -11.42 10.01 13.92
N SER A 27 -11.55 10.48 15.17
CA SER A 27 -12.85 10.60 15.84
C SER A 27 -13.77 11.57 15.11
N ASP A 28 -13.25 12.72 14.69
CA ASP A 28 -14.01 13.72 13.96
C ASP A 28 -14.38 13.23 12.55
N LEU A 29 -13.48 12.49 11.88
CA LEU A 29 -13.77 11.87 10.60
C LEU A 29 -14.90 10.84 10.72
N ALA A 30 -14.87 9.99 11.74
CA ALA A 30 -15.90 8.99 12.01
C ALA A 30 -17.28 9.66 12.22
N LYS A 31 -17.33 10.74 13.01
CA LYS A 31 -18.55 11.53 13.22
C LYS A 31 -19.04 12.21 11.93
N GLN A 32 -18.14 12.84 11.19
CA GLN A 32 -18.45 13.59 9.96
C GLN A 32 -19.15 12.71 8.91
N TYR A 33 -18.74 11.45 8.81
CA TYR A 33 -19.25 10.53 7.79
C TYR A 33 -20.15 9.42 8.35
N ASN A 34 -20.52 9.49 9.63
CA ASN A 34 -21.28 8.45 10.33
C ASN A 34 -20.71 7.04 10.08
N SER A 35 -19.39 6.90 10.19
CA SER A 35 -18.67 5.65 9.98
C SER A 35 -18.03 5.15 11.28
N ARG A 36 -17.66 3.86 11.31
CA ARG A 36 -16.92 3.28 12.43
C ARG A 36 -15.44 3.20 12.05
N ILE A 37 -14.58 3.78 12.88
CA ILE A 37 -13.12 3.72 12.72
C ILE A 37 -12.52 3.21 14.03
N ASN A 38 -11.98 1.99 13.99
CA ASN A 38 -11.29 1.36 15.11
C ASN A 38 -9.79 1.47 14.90
N ILE A 39 -9.06 1.91 15.93
CA ILE A 39 -7.60 2.08 15.88
C ILE A 39 -6.96 1.07 16.82
N TYR A 40 -6.03 0.29 16.30
CA TYR A 40 -5.29 -0.75 17.02
C TYR A 40 -3.82 -0.37 17.08
N VAL A 41 -3.33 -0.11 18.29
CA VAL A 41 -1.90 0.16 18.53
C VAL A 41 -1.22 -1.15 18.90
N ILE A 42 -0.32 -1.63 18.03
CA ILE A 42 0.31 -2.94 18.15
C ILE A 42 1.69 -2.81 18.82
N ASN A 43 2.00 -3.69 19.77
CA ASN A 43 3.39 -3.92 20.17
C ASN A 43 4.15 -4.62 19.02
N CYS A 44 5.12 -3.92 18.45
CA CYS A 44 5.87 -4.38 17.28
C CYS A 44 7.23 -5.01 17.60
N ASP A 45 7.57 -5.27 18.86
CA ASP A 45 8.91 -5.71 19.26
C ASP A 45 9.31 -7.02 18.56
N LYS A 46 8.37 -7.97 18.45
CA LYS A 46 8.59 -9.24 17.71
C LYS A 46 8.62 -9.07 16.19
N LEU A 47 7.98 -8.04 15.65
CA LEU A 47 8.02 -7.76 14.21
C LEU A 47 9.30 -7.04 13.80
N LYS A 48 9.88 -6.24 14.70
CA LYS A 48 11.16 -5.56 14.50
C LYS A 48 12.34 -6.53 14.35
N SER A 49 12.20 -7.78 14.80
CA SER A 49 13.22 -8.81 14.59
C SER A 49 13.16 -9.48 13.21
N LEU A 50 12.09 -9.25 12.45
CA LEU A 50 11.95 -9.75 11.07
C LEU A 50 12.72 -8.85 10.10
N PRO A 51 13.08 -9.34 8.91
CA PRO A 51 13.80 -8.53 7.93
C PRO A 51 13.04 -7.24 7.57
N SER A 52 13.79 -6.17 7.30
CA SER A 52 13.23 -4.93 6.78
C SER A 52 14.19 -4.31 5.79
N THR A 53 13.70 -3.39 4.98
CA THR A 53 14.51 -2.68 3.99
C THR A 53 14.38 -1.17 4.18
N LYS A 54 15.16 -0.39 3.44
CA LYS A 54 15.01 1.07 3.40
C LYS A 54 13.62 1.52 2.91
N ASN A 55 12.92 0.68 2.14
CA ASN A 55 11.63 1.03 1.55
C ASN A 55 10.44 0.45 2.34
N TRP A 56 10.64 -0.63 3.09
CA TRP A 56 9.59 -1.35 3.81
C TRP A 56 10.03 -1.65 5.24
N THR A 57 9.31 -1.07 6.18
CA THR A 57 9.50 -1.30 7.62
C THR A 57 8.74 -2.54 8.07
N TYR A 58 8.93 -2.95 9.32
CA TYR A 58 8.19 -4.05 9.95
C TYR A 58 6.66 -3.87 9.91
N ALA A 59 6.16 -2.65 9.70
CA ALA A 59 4.74 -2.37 9.55
C ALA A 59 4.10 -3.14 8.38
N THR A 60 4.91 -3.53 7.38
CA THR A 60 4.43 -4.39 6.29
C THR A 60 3.88 -5.74 6.79
N TYR A 61 4.31 -6.22 7.95
CA TYR A 61 3.84 -7.48 8.53
C TYR A 61 2.52 -7.37 9.28
N PHE A 62 1.94 -6.17 9.42
CA PHE A 62 0.65 -6.00 10.08
C PHE A 62 -0.47 -6.72 9.35
N ARG A 63 -0.35 -6.95 8.04
CA ARG A 63 -1.34 -7.73 7.26
C ARG A 63 -1.57 -9.13 7.80
N PHE A 64 -0.54 -9.80 8.36
CA PHE A 64 -0.68 -11.10 8.98
C PHE A 64 -1.46 -11.01 10.29
N ILE A 65 -1.15 -10.01 11.12
CA ILE A 65 -1.87 -9.74 12.37
C ILE A 65 -3.33 -9.40 12.09
N ILE A 66 -3.59 -8.60 11.06
CA ILE A 66 -4.94 -8.20 10.64
C ILE A 66 -5.75 -9.46 10.30
N ALA A 67 -5.25 -10.31 9.42
CA ALA A 67 -5.96 -11.52 9.01
C ALA A 67 -6.27 -12.44 10.21
N ASP A 68 -5.30 -12.67 11.11
CA ASP A 68 -5.50 -13.50 12.30
C ASP A 68 -6.46 -12.85 13.31
N TYR A 69 -6.38 -11.53 13.49
CA TYR A 69 -7.22 -10.81 14.46
C TYR A 69 -8.71 -10.90 14.11
N PHE A 70 -9.04 -10.96 12.82
CA PHE A 70 -10.42 -11.02 12.34
C PHE A 70 -10.96 -12.44 12.19
N TYR A 71 -10.14 -13.47 12.43
CA TYR A 71 -10.65 -14.83 12.52
C TYR A 71 -11.75 -14.94 13.58
N HIS A 72 -12.85 -15.62 13.23
CA HIS A 72 -14.11 -15.67 13.98
C HIS A 72 -14.86 -14.33 14.20
N LYS A 73 -14.44 -13.24 13.56
CA LYS A 73 -15.12 -11.93 13.63
C LYS A 73 -15.74 -11.54 12.29
N HIS A 74 -15.07 -11.84 11.18
CA HIS A 74 -15.53 -11.59 9.83
C HIS A 74 -15.11 -12.72 8.90
N GLU A 75 -15.95 -13.04 7.92
CA GLU A 75 -15.66 -14.04 6.88
C GLU A 75 -14.69 -13.49 5.82
N LYS A 76 -14.78 -12.18 5.56
CA LYS A 76 -14.06 -11.50 4.48
C LYS A 76 -13.55 -10.13 4.95
N ILE A 77 -12.30 -9.80 4.62
CA ILE A 77 -11.76 -8.45 4.83
C ILE A 77 -11.08 -7.90 3.58
N LEU A 78 -11.20 -6.60 3.35
CA LEU A 78 -10.44 -5.87 2.35
C LEU A 78 -9.24 -5.19 3.03
N TYR A 79 -8.04 -5.70 2.78
CA TYR A 79 -6.79 -5.07 3.19
C TYR A 79 -6.28 -4.12 2.10
N LEU A 80 -5.83 -2.93 2.51
CA LEU A 80 -5.23 -1.91 1.65
C LEU A 80 -3.97 -1.35 2.34
N ASP A 81 -2.88 -1.19 1.59
CA ASP A 81 -1.71 -0.42 2.05
C ASP A 81 -2.08 1.06 2.27
N ALA A 82 -1.39 1.71 3.20
CA ALA A 82 -1.68 3.09 3.63
C ALA A 82 -1.44 4.15 2.54
N ASP A 83 -0.78 3.80 1.45
CA ASP A 83 -0.51 4.64 0.29
C ASP A 83 -1.45 4.34 -0.89
N ILE A 84 -2.63 3.79 -0.61
CA ILE A 84 -3.72 3.60 -1.57
C ILE A 84 -4.81 4.65 -1.38
N ALA A 85 -5.20 5.34 -2.47
CA ALA A 85 -6.39 6.17 -2.50
C ALA A 85 -7.54 5.49 -3.24
N CYS A 86 -8.73 5.53 -2.64
CA CYS A 86 -9.96 5.13 -3.30
C CYS A 86 -10.43 6.24 -4.25
N LYS A 87 -10.64 5.90 -5.53
CA LYS A 87 -11.21 6.75 -6.58
C LYS A 87 -12.62 6.29 -7.00
N GLY A 88 -12.90 4.99 -6.97
CA GLY A 88 -14.16 4.41 -7.46
C GLY A 88 -14.98 3.68 -6.40
N SER A 89 -16.09 3.08 -6.84
CA SER A 89 -16.96 2.29 -5.98
C SER A 89 -16.34 0.91 -5.67
N ILE A 90 -16.52 0.44 -4.43
CA ILE A 90 -16.08 -0.88 -3.96
C ILE A 90 -17.22 -1.91 -3.98
N LYS A 91 -18.41 -1.55 -4.48
CA LYS A 91 -19.60 -2.38 -4.42
C LYS A 91 -19.38 -3.81 -4.96
N GLU A 92 -18.71 -3.92 -6.10
CA GLU A 92 -18.36 -5.23 -6.70
C GLU A 92 -17.53 -6.13 -5.77
N LEU A 93 -16.70 -5.56 -4.88
CA LEU A 93 -15.90 -6.34 -3.92
C LEU A 93 -16.76 -6.87 -2.77
N LEU A 94 -17.86 -6.19 -2.43
CA LEU A 94 -18.82 -6.67 -1.44
C LEU A 94 -19.54 -7.92 -1.95
N ASP A 95 -19.93 -7.90 -3.22
CA ASP A 95 -20.65 -9.00 -3.87
C ASP A 95 -19.73 -10.18 -4.21
N TYR A 96 -18.41 -9.99 -4.15
CA TYR A 96 -17.42 -11.04 -4.42
C TYR A 96 -17.61 -12.26 -3.51
N GLN A 97 -17.77 -13.44 -4.12
CA GLN A 97 -17.86 -14.73 -3.45
C GLN A 97 -16.60 -15.53 -3.76
N PHE A 98 -15.93 -16.00 -2.72
CA PHE A 98 -14.76 -16.87 -2.87
C PHE A 98 -15.16 -18.25 -3.39
N SER A 99 -14.35 -18.81 -4.29
CA SER A 99 -14.47 -20.23 -4.64
C SER A 99 -13.89 -21.13 -3.55
N THR A 100 -14.20 -22.43 -3.60
CA THR A 100 -13.65 -23.40 -2.63
C THR A 100 -12.12 -23.36 -2.61
N ASN A 101 -11.53 -23.32 -1.41
CA ASN A 101 -10.07 -23.21 -1.19
C ASN A 101 -9.41 -21.89 -1.66
N GLU A 102 -10.20 -20.89 -2.09
CA GLU A 102 -9.67 -19.59 -2.46
C GLU A 102 -9.42 -18.75 -1.21
N ILE A 103 -8.15 -18.43 -0.97
CA ILE A 103 -7.72 -17.68 0.21
C ILE A 103 -7.82 -16.16 -0.03
N ALA A 104 -7.57 -15.69 -1.25
CA ALA A 104 -7.64 -14.26 -1.54
C ALA A 104 -7.93 -13.94 -3.01
N ALA A 105 -8.61 -12.83 -3.23
CA ALA A 105 -8.63 -12.14 -4.51
C ALA A 105 -7.56 -11.04 -4.51
N VAL A 106 -6.73 -11.03 -5.55
CA VAL A 106 -5.49 -10.26 -5.64
C VAL A 106 -5.32 -9.63 -7.02
N VAL A 107 -4.44 -8.64 -7.13
CA VAL A 107 -4.15 -7.97 -8.41
C VAL A 107 -2.72 -8.28 -8.85
N ALA A 108 -2.59 -8.71 -10.11
CA ALA A 108 -1.31 -9.08 -10.69
C ALA A 108 -0.31 -7.91 -10.68
N GLU A 109 0.97 -8.25 -10.50
CA GLU A 109 2.08 -7.32 -10.49
C GLU A 109 3.03 -7.58 -11.65
N ARG A 110 3.26 -6.56 -12.50
CA ARG A 110 4.23 -6.58 -13.61
C ARG A 110 3.84 -7.67 -14.63
N ASP A 111 4.80 -8.12 -15.42
CA ASP A 111 4.63 -8.99 -16.58
C ASP A 111 5.20 -10.39 -16.34
N VAL A 112 5.02 -11.26 -17.33
CA VAL A 112 5.46 -12.66 -17.30
C VAL A 112 6.98 -12.79 -17.12
N GLU A 113 7.77 -11.86 -17.65
CA GLU A 113 9.24 -11.88 -17.47
C GLU A 113 9.59 -11.69 -16.00
N TRP A 114 8.95 -10.73 -15.34
CA TRP A 114 9.09 -10.55 -13.89
C TRP A 114 8.68 -11.81 -13.11
N TRP A 115 7.56 -12.43 -13.49
CA TRP A 115 7.05 -13.63 -12.82
C TRP A 115 8.01 -14.79 -12.93
N GLN A 116 8.57 -15.03 -14.13
CA GLN A 116 9.58 -16.06 -14.36
C GLN A 116 10.85 -15.79 -13.55
N ASN A 117 11.29 -14.53 -13.45
CA ASN A 117 12.41 -14.17 -12.60
C ASN A 117 12.12 -14.50 -11.13
N ARG A 118 10.97 -14.09 -10.58
CA ARG A 118 10.60 -14.40 -9.19
C ARG A 118 10.46 -15.90 -8.96
N ALA A 119 9.87 -16.64 -9.90
CA ALA A 119 9.74 -18.10 -9.83
C ALA A 119 11.09 -18.80 -9.70
N SER A 120 12.09 -18.33 -10.46
CA SER A 120 13.47 -18.84 -10.37
C SER A 120 14.13 -18.48 -9.04
N VAL A 121 14.13 -17.19 -8.67
CA VAL A 121 14.80 -16.69 -7.44
C VAL A 121 14.21 -17.30 -6.17
N LEU A 122 12.88 -17.45 -6.12
CA LEU A 122 12.16 -18.02 -4.98
C LEU A 122 12.04 -19.55 -5.06
N THR A 123 12.68 -20.19 -6.04
CA THR A 123 12.64 -21.64 -6.25
C THR A 123 11.21 -22.21 -6.25
N THR A 124 10.26 -21.45 -6.83
CA THR A 124 8.83 -21.76 -6.87
C THR A 124 8.33 -21.60 -8.32
N PRO A 125 8.50 -22.63 -9.19
CA PRO A 125 8.21 -22.52 -10.63
C PRO A 125 6.79 -22.06 -10.97
N GLN A 126 5.82 -22.39 -10.11
CA GLN A 126 4.40 -22.06 -10.31
C GLN A 126 4.13 -20.55 -10.33
N LEU A 127 5.00 -19.74 -9.71
CA LEU A 127 4.89 -18.28 -9.76
C LEU A 127 5.05 -17.71 -11.17
N ALA A 128 5.60 -18.48 -12.13
CA ALA A 128 5.65 -18.06 -13.53
C ALA A 128 4.25 -17.87 -14.15
N SER A 129 3.20 -18.42 -13.52
CA SER A 129 1.80 -18.26 -13.95
C SER A 129 1.10 -17.03 -13.36
N GLY A 130 1.75 -16.32 -12.43
CA GLY A 130 1.19 -15.13 -11.80
C GLY A 130 1.92 -14.75 -10.53
N TYR A 131 2.12 -13.45 -10.35
CA TYR A 131 2.64 -12.86 -9.12
C TYR A 131 1.83 -11.59 -8.83
N PHE A 132 1.43 -11.35 -7.59
CA PHE A 132 0.58 -10.22 -7.20
C PHE A 132 1.29 -9.21 -6.30
N ASN A 133 0.81 -7.97 -6.34
CA ASN A 133 1.21 -6.94 -5.39
C ASN A 133 0.44 -7.11 -4.08
N ALA A 134 1.12 -7.08 -2.93
CA ALA A 134 0.48 -7.32 -1.63
C ALA A 134 -0.31 -6.13 -1.08
N GLY A 135 -0.25 -4.95 -1.71
CA GLY A 135 -0.90 -3.74 -1.20
C GLY A 135 -2.42 -3.75 -1.29
N PHE A 136 -3.00 -4.64 -2.09
CA PHE A 136 -4.43 -4.94 -2.11
C PHE A 136 -4.63 -6.43 -1.89
N LEU A 137 -5.43 -6.81 -0.91
CA LEU A 137 -5.87 -8.19 -0.70
C LEU A 137 -7.34 -8.19 -0.26
N LEU A 138 -8.21 -8.89 -0.99
CA LEU A 138 -9.52 -9.27 -0.47
C LEU A 138 -9.38 -10.69 0.07
N ILE A 139 -9.41 -10.84 1.39
CA ILE A 139 -9.00 -12.07 2.08
C ILE A 139 -10.23 -12.84 2.55
N ASN A 140 -10.25 -14.14 2.25
CA ASN A 140 -11.10 -15.12 2.89
C ASN A 140 -10.46 -15.52 4.23
N ILE A 141 -11.03 -15.05 5.33
CA ILE A 141 -10.39 -15.14 6.65
C ILE A 141 -10.37 -16.59 7.16
N ASP A 142 -11.42 -17.36 6.86
CA ASP A 142 -11.50 -18.76 7.27
C ASP A 142 -10.47 -19.61 6.53
N GLU A 143 -10.35 -19.44 5.21
CA GLU A 143 -9.33 -20.14 4.42
C GLU A 143 -7.91 -19.69 4.77
N TRP A 144 -7.70 -18.40 5.05
CA TRP A 144 -6.42 -17.89 5.53
C TRP A 144 -5.98 -18.58 6.82
N ASN A 145 -6.90 -18.71 7.78
CA ASN A 145 -6.64 -19.36 9.06
C ASN A 145 -6.46 -20.87 8.91
N LEU A 146 -7.36 -21.56 8.18
CA LEU A 146 -7.30 -23.00 7.93
C LEU A 146 -5.95 -23.42 7.32
N ASN A 147 -5.40 -22.58 6.44
CA ASN A 147 -4.12 -22.84 5.78
C ASN A 147 -2.90 -22.40 6.60
N ASN A 148 -3.10 -21.82 7.79
CA ASN A 148 -2.08 -21.31 8.70
C ASN A 148 -1.13 -20.29 8.03
N ILE A 149 -1.69 -19.39 7.20
CA ILE A 149 -0.88 -18.51 6.34
C ILE A 149 0.02 -17.58 7.16
N SER A 150 -0.51 -16.93 8.20
CA SER A 150 0.26 -16.00 9.03
C SER A 150 1.45 -16.69 9.73
N SER A 151 1.21 -17.84 10.36
CA SER A 151 2.28 -18.59 11.05
C SER A 151 3.37 -19.04 10.08
N LYS A 152 2.99 -19.63 8.94
CA LYS A 152 3.95 -20.03 7.90
C LYS A 152 4.72 -18.85 7.33
N ALA A 153 4.07 -17.70 7.15
CA ALA A 153 4.73 -16.49 6.67
C ALA A 153 5.80 -16.01 7.65
N ILE A 154 5.49 -16.00 8.96
CA ILE A 154 6.45 -15.63 10.00
C ILE A 154 7.61 -16.63 10.09
N GLU A 155 7.36 -17.93 9.93
CA GLU A 155 8.41 -18.96 9.87
C GLU A 155 9.35 -18.72 8.70
N MET A 156 8.82 -18.49 7.50
CA MET A 156 9.63 -18.16 6.31
C MET A 156 10.44 -16.87 6.50
N LEU A 157 9.90 -15.86 7.17
CA LEU A 157 10.60 -14.60 7.45
C LEU A 157 11.68 -14.72 8.54
N ARG A 158 11.72 -15.85 9.25
CA ARG A 158 12.77 -16.15 10.25
C ARG A 158 13.84 -17.09 9.71
N ASP A 159 13.57 -17.78 8.60
CA ASP A 159 14.52 -18.69 7.95
C ASP A 159 15.58 -17.90 7.17
N PRO A 160 16.87 -17.93 7.58
CA PRO A 160 17.94 -17.20 6.91
C PRO A 160 18.10 -17.55 5.43
N ASP A 161 17.90 -18.82 5.06
CA ASP A 161 18.02 -19.28 3.66
C ASP A 161 16.91 -18.66 2.81
N TRP A 162 15.71 -18.54 3.38
CA TRP A 162 14.60 -17.86 2.72
C TRP A 162 14.82 -16.35 2.63
N VAL A 163 15.22 -15.73 3.75
CA VAL A 163 15.48 -14.28 3.83
C VAL A 163 16.55 -13.84 2.83
N SER A 164 17.52 -14.69 2.53
CA SER A 164 18.55 -14.41 1.52
C SER A 164 18.03 -14.29 0.08
N LYS A 165 16.85 -14.85 -0.23
CA LYS A 165 16.25 -14.91 -1.58
C LYS A 165 15.19 -13.83 -1.83
N ILE A 166 14.48 -13.42 -0.78
CA ILE A 166 13.39 -12.46 -0.91
C ILE A 166 13.90 -11.04 -1.12
N THR A 167 13.20 -10.29 -1.97
CA THR A 167 13.49 -8.88 -2.24
C THR A 167 12.29 -7.98 -1.93
N HIS A 168 11.10 -8.57 -1.79
CA HIS A 168 9.83 -7.88 -1.52
C HIS A 168 9.15 -8.41 -0.24
N LEU A 169 9.95 -8.84 0.76
CA LEU A 169 9.51 -9.21 2.11
C LEU A 169 8.24 -10.08 2.15
N ASP A 170 7.16 -9.57 2.77
CA ASP A 170 5.87 -10.23 2.91
C ASP A 170 5.21 -10.56 1.56
N GLN A 171 5.42 -9.74 0.53
CA GLN A 171 4.83 -9.97 -0.78
C GLN A 171 5.39 -11.23 -1.44
N ASP A 172 6.71 -11.45 -1.38
CA ASP A 172 7.32 -12.69 -1.88
C ASP A 172 6.81 -13.91 -1.12
N VAL A 173 6.74 -13.81 0.21
CA VAL A 173 6.24 -14.88 1.09
C VAL A 173 4.79 -15.21 0.77
N LEU A 174 3.94 -14.20 0.62
CA LEU A 174 2.52 -14.38 0.30
C LEU A 174 2.32 -14.99 -1.08
N ASN A 175 3.08 -14.56 -2.08
CA ASN A 175 3.00 -15.15 -3.41
C ASN A 175 3.33 -16.65 -3.38
N VAL A 176 4.33 -17.06 -2.60
CA VAL A 176 4.72 -18.48 -2.47
C VAL A 176 3.66 -19.28 -1.71
N LEU A 177 3.19 -18.77 -0.56
CA LEU A 177 2.21 -19.47 0.29
C LEU A 177 0.82 -19.59 -0.33
N LEU A 178 0.41 -18.58 -1.09
CA LEU A 178 -0.92 -18.48 -1.69
C LEU A 178 -0.95 -18.98 -3.14
N ASN A 179 0.17 -19.51 -3.65
CA ASN A 179 0.26 -20.01 -5.01
C ASN A 179 -0.83 -21.06 -5.29
N GLY A 180 -1.59 -20.86 -6.37
CA GLY A 180 -2.72 -21.72 -6.75
C GLY A 180 -3.97 -21.58 -5.88
N LYS A 181 -3.99 -20.66 -4.91
CA LYS A 181 -5.10 -20.43 -3.97
C LYS A 181 -5.62 -18.99 -4.02
N VAL A 182 -5.29 -18.25 -5.08
CA VAL A 182 -5.74 -16.88 -5.30
C VAL A 182 -6.52 -16.74 -6.59
N LYS A 183 -7.44 -15.78 -6.62
CA LYS A 183 -8.04 -15.28 -7.85
C LYS A 183 -7.42 -13.95 -8.25
N PHE A 184 -6.87 -13.87 -9.45
CA PHE A 184 -6.47 -12.59 -10.03
C PHE A 184 -7.71 -11.83 -10.51
N ILE A 185 -7.91 -10.61 -9.99
CA ILE A 185 -8.99 -9.69 -10.37
C ILE A 185 -8.44 -8.47 -11.11
N SER A 186 -9.35 -7.66 -11.67
CA SER A 186 -9.02 -6.50 -12.51
C SER A 186 -8.03 -5.54 -11.86
N GLU A 187 -7.11 -4.99 -12.66
CA GLU A 187 -6.11 -3.99 -12.24
C GLU A 187 -6.71 -2.70 -11.67
N LYS A 188 -8.01 -2.43 -11.92
CA LYS A 188 -8.71 -1.28 -11.36
C LYS A 188 -8.70 -1.27 -9.82
N TYR A 189 -8.55 -2.43 -9.19
CA TYR A 189 -8.51 -2.59 -7.74
C TYR A 189 -7.12 -2.37 -7.12
N ASN A 190 -6.07 -2.25 -7.94
CA ASN A 190 -4.72 -1.90 -7.47
C ASN A 190 -3.96 -1.25 -8.63
N THR A 191 -4.46 -0.12 -9.12
CA THR A 191 -3.84 0.62 -10.23
C THR A 191 -2.61 1.34 -9.71
N ARG A 192 -1.45 0.73 -9.90
CA ARG A 192 -0.17 1.21 -9.37
C ARG A 192 0.38 2.33 -10.23
N TYR A 193 0.77 3.43 -9.60
CA TYR A 193 1.43 4.54 -10.27
C TYR A 193 2.49 5.19 -9.38
N SER A 194 3.71 5.32 -9.90
CA SER A 194 4.73 6.14 -9.24
C SER A 194 4.65 7.56 -9.77
N ILE A 195 4.43 8.53 -8.89
CA ILE A 195 4.40 9.96 -9.24
C ILE A 195 5.73 10.39 -9.87
N ASN A 196 6.85 9.72 -9.56
CA ASN A 196 8.12 9.96 -10.22
C ASN A 196 8.12 9.67 -11.73
N TYR A 197 7.15 8.92 -12.26
CA TYR A 197 6.99 8.71 -13.70
C TYR A 197 6.60 9.99 -14.44
N GLU A 198 6.04 10.98 -13.74
CA GLU A 198 5.78 12.33 -14.25
C GLU A 198 7.08 13.07 -14.63
N LEU A 199 8.24 12.61 -14.16
CA LEU A 199 9.54 13.16 -14.54
C LEU A 199 10.03 12.65 -15.92
N LYS A 200 9.41 11.60 -16.46
CA LYS A 200 9.73 11.09 -17.81
C LYS A 200 9.26 12.08 -18.87
N ASP A 201 9.83 11.98 -20.08
CA ASP A 201 9.39 12.82 -21.21
C ASP A 201 8.01 12.40 -21.71
N LYS A 202 7.80 11.09 -21.86
CA LYS A 202 6.49 10.48 -22.13
C LYS A 202 5.94 9.90 -20.83
N VAL A 203 4.84 10.49 -20.35
CA VAL A 203 4.09 10.01 -19.19
C VAL A 203 3.02 9.03 -19.68
N ASP A 204 3.02 7.84 -19.10
CA ASP A 204 1.98 6.84 -19.31
C ASP A 204 1.31 6.59 -17.95
N ASN A 205 0.11 7.15 -17.77
CA ASN A 205 -0.65 7.07 -16.52
C ASN A 205 -1.85 6.12 -16.72
N PRO A 206 -1.85 4.95 -16.05
CA PRO A 206 -2.93 3.97 -16.19
C PRO A 206 -4.21 4.37 -15.44
N VAL A 207 -4.17 5.42 -14.61
CA VAL A 207 -5.34 5.87 -13.85
C VAL A 207 -6.37 6.50 -14.79
N ASN A 208 -7.56 5.91 -14.82
CA ASN A 208 -8.68 6.31 -15.68
C ASN A 208 -10.00 6.32 -14.90
N ASP A 209 -11.12 6.47 -15.58
CA ASP A 209 -12.45 6.56 -14.95
C ASP A 209 -12.88 5.27 -14.25
N ASP A 210 -12.45 4.11 -14.75
CA ASP A 210 -12.76 2.79 -14.18
C ASP A 210 -11.90 2.44 -12.96
N THR A 211 -10.80 3.17 -12.71
CA THR A 211 -9.92 2.95 -11.56
C THR A 211 -10.67 3.07 -10.23
N VAL A 212 -10.64 2.01 -9.43
CA VAL A 212 -11.23 1.96 -8.08
C VAL A 212 -10.22 2.36 -7.02
N PHE A 213 -9.00 1.85 -7.10
CA PHE A 213 -7.92 2.14 -6.15
C PHE A 213 -6.65 2.54 -6.90
N ILE A 214 -6.09 3.69 -6.54
CA ILE A 214 -4.79 4.18 -7.00
C ILE A 214 -3.77 3.85 -5.92
N HIS A 215 -2.77 3.02 -6.25
CA HIS A 215 -1.70 2.67 -5.32
C HIS A 215 -0.44 3.46 -5.68
N TYR A 216 -0.07 4.42 -4.82
CA TYR A 216 1.02 5.37 -5.08
C TYR A 216 2.39 4.76 -4.78
N VAL A 217 2.86 3.85 -5.63
CA VAL A 217 4.13 3.14 -5.43
C VAL A 217 5.37 4.05 -5.54
N GLY A 218 6.43 3.70 -4.81
CA GLY A 218 7.69 4.45 -4.82
C GLY A 218 7.73 5.64 -3.85
N PRO A 219 8.78 6.48 -3.91
CA PRO A 219 9.13 7.39 -2.81
C PRO A 219 8.37 8.73 -2.83
N THR A 220 7.84 9.17 -3.97
CA THR A 220 7.00 10.38 -4.03
C THR A 220 5.54 9.97 -3.85
N LYS A 221 4.91 10.53 -2.82
CA LYS A 221 3.53 10.25 -2.41
C LYS A 221 2.68 11.51 -2.59
N PRO A 222 1.36 11.39 -2.73
CA PRO A 222 0.49 12.55 -3.00
C PRO A 222 0.41 13.55 -1.84
N TRP A 223 0.86 13.17 -0.64
CA TRP A 223 0.98 14.07 0.50
C TRP A 223 2.29 14.87 0.53
N HIS A 224 3.17 14.74 -0.46
CA HIS A 224 4.36 15.58 -0.61
C HIS A 224 4.05 16.86 -1.39
N GLU A 225 4.60 18.00 -0.98
CA GLU A 225 4.32 19.32 -1.61
C GLU A 225 4.80 19.46 -3.07
N TRP A 226 5.63 18.52 -3.54
CA TRP A 226 6.13 18.49 -4.92
C TRP A 226 5.35 17.51 -5.81
N ALA A 227 4.42 16.74 -5.25
CA ALA A 227 3.59 15.78 -5.95
C ALA A 227 2.35 16.43 -6.60
N ASP A 228 2.52 17.61 -7.20
CA ASP A 228 1.45 18.38 -7.83
C ASP A 228 1.20 17.90 -9.27
N TYR A 229 0.35 16.88 -9.41
CA TYR A 229 0.00 16.23 -10.68
C TYR A 229 -1.46 15.76 -10.66
N PRO A 230 -2.11 15.58 -11.83
CA PRO A 230 -3.49 15.10 -11.91
C PRO A 230 -3.76 13.81 -11.12
N VAL A 231 -2.79 12.88 -11.08
CA VAL A 231 -2.92 11.61 -10.35
C VAL A 231 -3.05 11.79 -8.83
N SER A 232 -2.57 12.90 -8.27
CA SER A 232 -2.68 13.22 -6.84
C SER A 232 -4.05 13.76 -6.44
N ARG A 233 -4.92 14.08 -7.42
CA ARG A 233 -6.21 14.75 -7.18
C ARG A 233 -7.15 13.93 -6.29
N SER A 234 -7.18 12.60 -6.43
CA SER A 234 -8.00 11.73 -5.57
C SER A 234 -7.63 11.87 -4.09
N PHE A 235 -6.33 11.89 -3.78
CA PHE A 235 -5.85 12.15 -2.42
C PHE A 235 -6.16 13.58 -1.96
N LEU A 236 -5.92 14.59 -2.80
CA LEU A 236 -6.15 15.99 -2.41
C LEU A 236 -7.63 16.30 -2.15
N ILE A 237 -8.54 15.72 -2.92
CA ILE A 237 -9.99 15.81 -2.67
C ILE A 237 -10.34 15.15 -1.33
N ALA A 238 -9.82 13.94 -1.07
CA ALA A 238 -10.05 13.25 0.19
C ALA A 238 -9.50 14.03 1.40
N LYS A 239 -8.29 14.61 1.27
CA LYS A 239 -7.69 15.48 2.29
C LYS A 239 -8.52 16.72 2.55
N ALA A 240 -8.97 17.41 1.49
CA ALA A 240 -9.79 18.62 1.62
C ALA A 240 -11.13 18.35 2.32
N ALA A 241 -11.67 17.14 2.17
CA ALA A 241 -12.92 16.71 2.79
C ALA A 241 -12.75 16.02 4.16
N SER A 242 -11.56 16.08 4.78
CA SER A 242 -11.27 15.43 6.07
C SER A 242 -10.82 16.44 7.13
N PRO A 243 -10.73 16.02 8.41
CA PRO A 243 -10.15 16.85 9.47
C PRO A 243 -8.71 17.30 9.19
N TRP A 244 -7.98 16.59 8.34
CA TRP A 244 -6.63 16.98 7.87
C TRP A 244 -6.64 18.07 6.80
N SER A 245 -7.79 18.66 6.45
CA SER A 245 -7.91 19.67 5.37
C SER A 245 -6.94 20.84 5.50
N LYS A 246 -6.66 21.29 6.74
CA LYS A 246 -5.77 22.42 7.04
C LYS A 246 -4.29 22.05 7.28
N GLU A 247 -3.96 20.76 7.36
CA GLU A 247 -2.57 20.34 7.53
C GLU A 247 -1.77 20.59 6.24
N ASP A 248 -0.56 21.10 6.34
CA ASP A 248 0.29 21.31 5.17
C ASP A 248 0.72 19.97 4.54
N LEU A 249 0.97 19.98 3.24
CA LEU A 249 1.66 18.86 2.59
C LEU A 249 3.10 18.76 3.12
N LEU A 250 3.62 17.54 3.15
CA LEU A 250 4.95 17.27 3.69
C LEU A 250 6.04 17.90 2.82
N LYS A 251 6.94 18.63 3.48
CA LYS A 251 8.19 19.16 2.94
C LYS A 251 9.25 18.08 2.88
N PRO A 252 10.27 18.20 2.01
CA PRO A 252 11.38 17.25 1.98
C PRO A 252 12.18 17.30 3.29
N VAL A 253 12.40 16.14 3.91
CA VAL A 253 13.11 16.00 5.20
C VAL A 253 14.42 15.21 5.11
N ASN A 254 14.77 14.69 3.93
CA ASN A 254 16.03 13.99 3.71
C ASN A 254 16.58 14.23 2.31
N SER A 255 17.86 13.89 2.09
CA SER A 255 18.55 14.11 0.81
C SER A 255 17.81 13.52 -0.39
N ASN A 256 17.25 12.31 -0.28
CA ASN A 256 16.48 11.70 -1.36
C ASN A 256 15.22 12.50 -1.72
N GLN A 257 14.48 12.97 -0.71
CA GLN A 257 13.29 13.80 -0.92
C GLN A 257 13.65 15.17 -1.49
N TYR A 258 14.72 15.82 -1.02
CA TYR A 258 15.20 17.07 -1.61
C TYR A 258 15.54 16.91 -3.09
N ARG A 259 16.20 15.80 -3.46
CA ARG A 259 16.52 15.49 -4.86
C ARG A 259 15.26 15.32 -5.72
N TYR A 260 14.26 14.58 -5.25
CA TYR A 260 13.01 14.41 -6.00
C TYR A 260 12.20 15.71 -6.04
N CYS A 261 12.09 16.44 -4.93
CA CYS A 261 11.45 17.74 -4.88
C CYS A 261 12.06 18.70 -5.91
N ALA A 262 13.40 18.81 -5.96
CA ALA A 262 14.08 19.62 -6.97
C ALA A 262 13.68 19.21 -8.39
N LYS A 263 13.79 17.91 -8.74
CA LYS A 263 13.43 17.40 -10.07
C LYS A 263 11.99 17.74 -10.47
N HIS A 264 11.03 17.55 -9.56
CA HIS A 264 9.63 17.86 -9.81
C HIS A 264 9.41 19.37 -9.98
N LYS A 265 10.02 20.21 -9.14
CA LYS A 265 9.93 21.67 -9.29
C LYS A 265 10.53 22.13 -10.62
N PHE A 266 11.61 21.53 -11.11
CA PHE A 266 12.12 21.80 -12.47
C PHE A 266 11.13 21.36 -13.56
N LYS A 267 10.56 20.15 -13.48
CA LYS A 267 9.55 19.66 -14.44
C LYS A 267 8.31 20.56 -14.49
N GLN A 268 7.89 21.08 -13.34
CA GLN A 268 6.77 22.01 -13.17
C GLN A 268 7.13 23.48 -13.43
N LYS A 269 8.36 23.77 -13.91
CA LYS A 269 8.86 25.13 -14.23
C LYS A 269 9.03 26.09 -13.03
N HIS A 270 9.04 25.57 -11.81
CA HIS A 270 9.38 26.32 -10.59
C HIS A 270 10.90 26.34 -10.36
N TYR A 271 11.65 26.96 -11.27
CA TYR A 271 13.12 26.87 -11.32
C TYR A 271 13.83 27.32 -10.05
N MET A 272 13.43 28.44 -9.45
CA MET A 272 14.05 28.94 -8.20
C MET A 272 13.87 27.96 -7.04
N ALA A 273 12.67 27.38 -6.90
CA ALA A 273 12.41 26.35 -5.90
C ALA A 273 13.22 25.07 -6.19
N GLY A 274 13.39 24.72 -7.46
CA GLY A 274 14.24 23.61 -7.89
C GLY A 274 15.70 23.79 -7.48
N ILE A 275 16.28 24.97 -7.76
CA ILE A 275 17.67 25.31 -7.39
C ILE A 275 17.85 25.24 -5.88
N PHE A 276 16.95 25.86 -5.11
CA PHE A 276 17.00 25.85 -3.65
C PHE A 276 16.98 24.42 -3.08
N ASN A 277 16.11 23.55 -3.60
CA ASN A 277 16.04 22.16 -3.17
C ASN A 277 17.28 21.35 -3.56
N TYR A 278 17.94 21.64 -4.70
CA TYR A 278 19.22 21.01 -5.02
C TYR A 278 20.35 21.46 -4.08
N LEU A 279 20.40 22.74 -3.70
CA LEU A 279 21.38 23.20 -2.71
C LEU A 279 21.20 22.47 -1.37
N LYS A 280 19.94 22.30 -0.93
CA LYS A 280 19.62 21.48 0.26
C LYS A 280 20.01 20.03 0.09
N TYR A 281 19.74 19.41 -1.05
CA TYR A 281 20.16 18.04 -1.36
C TYR A 281 21.68 17.85 -1.22
N TYR A 282 22.48 18.74 -1.81
CA TYR A 282 23.94 18.65 -1.71
C TYR A 282 24.43 18.87 -0.27
N LYS A 283 23.82 19.82 0.46
CA LYS A 283 24.12 20.02 1.88
C LYS A 283 23.89 18.75 2.70
N GLU A 284 22.73 18.12 2.57
CA GLU A 284 22.35 16.87 3.27
C GLU A 284 23.15 15.63 2.83
N LYS A 285 23.97 15.73 1.78
CA LYS A 285 24.86 14.65 1.34
C LYS A 285 26.31 14.83 1.79
N CYS A 286 26.72 16.07 2.03
CA CYS A 286 28.09 16.41 2.44
C CYS A 286 28.28 16.36 3.96
N PHE A 287 27.20 16.35 4.73
CA PHE A 287 27.15 16.19 6.18
C PHE A 287 26.32 14.95 6.52
#